data_AF-D8RLS0-F1
#
_entry.id   AF-D8RLS0-F1
#
_cell.length_a   1.000
_cell.length_b   1.000
_cell.length_c   1.000
_cell.angle_alpha   90.00
_cell.angle_beta   90.00
_cell.angle_gamma   90.00
#
_symmetry.space_group_name_H-M   'P 1'
#
loop_
_entity.id
_entity.type
_entity.pdbx_description
1 polymer ?
#
loop_
_entity_poly.entity_id
_entity_poly.type
_entity_poly.pdbx_seq_one_letter_code
_entity_poly.pdbx_strand_id
1 'polypeptide(L)'
;LKSQLRRYGTAGILSYGVFNTMYYLGTFLFFWFYVAPSPGGLGHAAAAQRFVRLFAMVWAGSQVTKLLRAAAALALAPLVDKCLNWFTSTLHFESREKAFGTLVAGCFALALLVFVVITSLWA
;
A
#
# COMPACT_ATOMS: atom_id res chain seq x y z
N LEU A 1 -18.03 -23.65 -8.52
CA LEU A 1 -17.06 -23.68 -7.40
C LEU A 1 -15.70 -23.06 -7.76
N LYS A 2 -14.97 -23.58 -8.77
CA LYS A 2 -13.64 -23.07 -9.18
C LYS A 2 -13.60 -21.57 -9.51
N SER A 3 -14.58 -21.05 -10.26
CA SER A 3 -14.66 -19.63 -10.62
C SER A 3 -14.88 -18.70 -9.42
N GLN A 4 -15.73 -19.11 -8.47
CA GLN A 4 -15.99 -18.37 -7.24
C GLN A 4 -14.75 -18.34 -6.34
N LEU A 5 -14.06 -19.48 -6.19
CA LEU A 5 -12.78 -19.56 -5.47
C LEU A 5 -11.72 -18.64 -6.07
N ARG A 6 -11.59 -18.63 -7.41
CA ARG A 6 -10.67 -17.72 -8.10
C ARG A 6 -11.01 -16.26 -7.83
N ARG A 7 -12.31 -15.90 -7.89
CA ARG A 7 -12.78 -14.54 -7.63
C ARG A 7 -12.47 -14.08 -6.21
N TYR A 8 -12.78 -14.91 -5.21
CA TYR A 8 -12.49 -14.61 -3.81
C TYR A 8 -10.99 -14.60 -3.51
N GLY A 9 -10.20 -15.45 -4.16
CA GLY A 9 -8.74 -15.42 -4.07
C GLY A 9 -8.17 -14.10 -4.58
N THR A 10 -8.59 -13.63 -5.76
CA THR A 10 -8.16 -12.33 -6.30
C THR A 10 -8.59 -11.16 -5.41
N ALA A 11 -9.82 -11.19 -4.89
CA ALA A 11 -10.30 -10.16 -3.96
C ALA A 11 -9.51 -10.17 -2.64
N GLY A 12 -9.16 -11.34 -2.11
CA GLY A 12 -8.33 -11.47 -0.92
C GLY A 12 -6.91 -10.93 -1.12
N ILE A 13 -6.27 -11.24 -2.25
CA ILE A 13 -4.95 -10.71 -2.61
C ILE A 13 -5.00 -9.18 -2.74
N LEU A 14 -6.00 -8.65 -3.45
CA LEU A 14 -6.17 -7.21 -3.61
C LEU A 14 -6.40 -6.53 -2.26
N SER A 15 -7.28 -7.11 -1.43
CA SER A 15 -7.60 -6.61 -0.10
C SER A 15 -6.34 -6.52 0.76
N TYR A 16 -5.54 -7.59 0.78
CA TYR A 16 -4.28 -7.60 1.50
C TYR A 16 -3.29 -6.59 0.94
N GLY A 17 -3.17 -6.47 -0.39
CA GLY A 17 -2.29 -5.51 -1.06
C GLY A 17 -2.63 -4.06 -0.68
N VAL A 18 -3.91 -3.67 -0.78
CA VAL A 18 -4.38 -2.33 -0.40
C VAL A 18 -4.15 -2.06 1.09
N PHE A 19 -4.51 -3.00 1.97
CA PHE A 19 -4.26 -2.86 3.40
C PHE A 19 -2.78 -2.75 3.73
N ASN A 20 -1.93 -3.51 3.04
CA ASN A 20 -0.50 -3.45 3.20
C ASN A 20 0.02 -2.07 2.80
N THR A 21 -0.39 -1.54 1.65
CA THR A 21 -0.02 -0.19 1.22
C THR A 21 -0.47 0.87 2.22
N MET A 22 -1.71 0.82 2.70
CA MET A 22 -2.21 1.74 3.72
C MET A 22 -1.40 1.67 5.01
N TYR A 23 -1.10 0.46 5.50
CA TYR A 23 -0.28 0.26 6.70
C TYR A 23 1.12 0.86 6.53
N TYR A 24 1.82 0.53 5.44
CA TYR A 24 3.19 1.01 5.22
C TYR A 24 3.22 2.53 5.08
N LEU A 25 2.36 3.11 4.24
CA LEU A 25 2.35 4.56 4.02
C LEU A 25 1.90 5.32 5.27
N GLY A 26 0.81 4.89 5.91
CA GLY A 26 0.27 5.54 7.10
C GLY A 26 1.28 5.50 8.26
N THR A 27 1.87 4.33 8.54
CA THR A 27 2.86 4.19 9.60
C THR A 27 4.13 4.97 9.27
N PHE A 28 4.62 4.90 8.02
CA PHE A 28 5.81 5.63 7.61
C PHE A 28 5.62 7.15 7.77
N LEU A 29 4.52 7.71 7.27
CA LEU A 29 4.25 9.15 7.36
C LEU A 29 4.08 9.57 8.82
N PHE A 30 3.37 8.78 9.64
CA PHE A 30 3.26 9.04 11.07
C PHE A 30 4.64 9.12 11.75
N PHE A 31 5.53 8.18 11.45
CA PHE A 31 6.89 8.18 12.02
C PHE A 31 7.74 9.33 11.48
N TRP A 32 7.67 9.61 10.18
CA TRP A 32 8.42 10.68 9.54
C TRP A 32 8.08 12.06 10.12
N PHE A 33 6.79 12.33 10.34
CA PHE A 33 6.32 13.65 10.75
C PHE A 33 6.23 13.84 12.27
N TYR A 34 5.89 12.80 13.03
CA TYR A 34 5.53 12.97 14.45
C TYR A 34 6.46 12.27 15.43
N VAL A 35 7.01 11.09 15.07
CA VAL A 35 7.86 10.32 16.00
C VAL A 35 9.33 10.73 15.87
N ALA A 36 9.80 10.90 14.64
CA ALA A 36 11.17 11.28 14.35
C ALA A 36 11.19 12.37 13.27
N PRO A 37 10.71 13.58 13.57
CA PRO A 37 10.76 14.70 12.62
C PRO A 37 12.20 15.02 12.23
N SER A 38 12.41 15.35 10.95
CA SER A 38 13.71 15.79 10.44
C SER A 38 13.76 17.32 10.33
N PRO A 39 14.91 17.96 10.66
CA PRO A 39 15.06 19.41 10.58
C PRO A 39 15.09 20.00 9.15
N GLY A 40 14.98 19.18 8.09
CA GLY A 40 15.06 19.62 6.68
C GLY A 40 16.51 19.90 6.23
N GLY A 41 16.70 20.15 4.93
CA GLY A 41 18.01 20.53 4.36
C GLY A 41 19.08 19.43 4.41
N LEU A 42 18.69 18.17 4.33
CA LEU A 42 19.61 17.02 4.46
C LEU A 42 20.45 16.78 3.19
N GLY A 43 20.05 17.34 2.05
CA GLY A 43 20.46 16.91 0.71
C GLY A 43 19.82 15.58 0.31
N HIS A 44 19.67 15.34 -1.01
CA HIS A 44 18.93 14.19 -1.54
C HIS A 44 19.44 12.83 -1.03
N ALA A 45 20.76 12.64 -0.97
CA ALA A 45 21.34 11.36 -0.55
C ALA A 45 21.05 11.04 0.92
N ALA A 46 21.17 12.03 1.82
CA ALA A 46 20.91 11.80 3.24
C ALA A 46 19.40 11.72 3.53
N ALA A 47 18.56 12.48 2.81
CA ALA A 47 17.10 12.33 2.86
C ALA A 47 16.67 10.91 2.46
N ALA A 48 17.23 10.37 1.37
CA ALA A 48 16.98 9.00 0.93
C ALA A 48 17.49 7.95 1.93
N GLN A 49 18.70 8.13 2.48
CA GLN A 49 19.23 7.22 3.50
C GLN A 49 18.33 7.20 4.75
N ARG A 50 17.86 8.37 5.18
CA ARG A 50 16.91 8.48 6.28
C ARG A 50 15.59 7.78 5.98
N PHE A 51 15.05 7.99 4.78
CA PHE A 51 13.83 7.31 4.32
C PHE A 51 13.98 5.80 4.45
N VAL A 52 15.06 5.21 3.92
CA VAL A 52 15.29 3.76 3.96
C VAL A 52 15.39 3.25 5.40
N ARG A 53 16.06 3.97 6.30
CA ARG A 53 16.15 3.59 7.72
C ARG A 53 14.78 3.57 8.41
N LEU A 54 13.98 4.62 8.22
CA LEU A 54 12.62 4.68 8.79
C LEU A 54 11.73 3.59 8.18
N PHE A 55 11.81 3.39 6.86
CA PHE A 55 11.06 2.35 6.17
C PHE A 55 11.42 0.94 6.68
N ALA A 56 12.70 0.67 6.96
CA ALA A 56 13.15 -0.60 7.54
C ALA A 56 12.53 -0.87 8.91
N MET A 57 12.39 0.17 9.76
CA MET A 57 11.71 0.03 11.05
C MET A 57 10.21 -0.26 10.89
N VAL A 58 9.53 0.44 9.97
CA VAL A 58 8.12 0.15 9.64
C VAL A 58 7.97 -1.27 9.10
N TRP A 59 8.91 -1.73 8.27
CA TRP A 59 8.93 -3.10 7.78
C TRP A 59 9.10 -4.12 8.91
N ALA A 60 9.94 -3.85 9.92
CA ALA A 60 10.07 -4.72 11.09
C ALA A 60 8.74 -4.80 11.87
N GLY A 61 8.10 -3.66 12.12
CA GLY A 61 6.76 -3.60 12.74
C GLY A 61 5.69 -4.34 11.93
N SER A 62 5.82 -4.38 10.60
CA SER A 62 4.90 -5.12 9.73
C SER A 62 4.93 -6.63 9.97
N GLN A 63 6.04 -7.19 10.47
CA GLN A 63 6.17 -8.63 10.72
C GLN A 63 5.30 -9.05 11.90
N VAL A 64 5.29 -8.27 12.98
CA VAL A 64 4.51 -8.57 14.19
C VAL A 64 3.01 -8.31 14.00
N THR A 65 2.63 -7.47 13.04
CA THR A 65 1.23 -7.17 12.71
C THR A 65 0.66 -8.04 11.57
N LYS A 66 1.47 -8.92 10.98
CA LYS A 66 1.15 -9.63 9.74
C LYS A 66 -0.15 -10.45 9.82
N LEU A 67 -0.34 -11.20 10.90
CA LEU A 67 -1.53 -12.04 11.09
C LEU A 67 -2.80 -11.20 11.23
N LEU A 68 -2.73 -10.11 12.00
CA LEU A 68 -3.85 -9.19 12.16
C LEU A 68 -4.24 -8.55 10.82
N ARG A 69 -3.23 -8.12 10.03
CA ARG A 69 -3.48 -7.53 8.71
C ARG A 69 -4.04 -8.55 7.73
N ALA A 70 -3.58 -9.80 7.76
CA ALA A 70 -4.14 -10.88 6.96
C ALA A 70 -5.60 -11.17 7.36
N ALA A 71 -5.91 -11.22 8.65
CA ALA A 71 -7.27 -11.41 9.15
C ALA A 71 -8.21 -10.25 8.76
N ALA A 72 -7.75 -9.01 8.91
CA ALA A 72 -8.52 -7.83 8.48
C ALA A 72 -8.76 -7.83 6.96
N ALA A 73 -7.74 -8.15 6.17
CA ALA A 73 -7.87 -8.27 4.72
C ALA A 73 -8.85 -9.35 4.31
N LEU A 74 -8.85 -10.50 4.99
CA LEU A 74 -9.81 -11.57 4.75
C LEU A 74 -11.24 -11.14 5.10
N ALA A 75 -11.44 -10.51 6.25
CA ALA A 75 -12.74 -10.01 6.69
C ALA A 75 -13.32 -8.98 5.71
N LEU A 76 -12.45 -8.17 5.09
CA LEU A 76 -12.85 -7.12 4.14
C LEU A 76 -12.84 -7.55 2.68
N ALA A 77 -12.43 -8.79 2.37
CA ALA A 77 -12.42 -9.30 1.01
C ALA A 77 -13.77 -9.17 0.27
N PRO A 78 -14.95 -9.37 0.91
CA PRO A 78 -16.24 -9.14 0.25
C PRO A 78 -16.50 -7.67 -0.12
N LEU A 79 -16.04 -6.74 0.70
CA LEU A 79 -16.14 -5.30 0.41
C LEU A 79 -15.22 -4.95 -0.76
N VAL A 80 -13.98 -5.43 -0.74
CA VAL A 80 -13.00 -5.22 -1.82
C VAL A 80 -13.46 -5.86 -3.13
N ASP A 81 -14.12 -7.02 -3.10
CA ASP A 81 -14.76 -7.64 -4.26
C ASP A 81 -15.80 -6.71 -4.90
N LYS A 82 -16.66 -6.07 -4.09
CA LYS A 82 -17.65 -5.10 -4.56
C LYS A 82 -16.98 -3.85 -5.13
N CYS A 83 -15.98 -3.30 -4.44
CA CYS A 83 -15.23 -2.13 -4.91
C CYS A 83 -14.51 -2.41 -6.23
N LEU A 84 -13.90 -3.59 -6.39
CA LEU A 84 -13.24 -3.97 -7.62
C LEU A 84 -14.24 -4.11 -8.78
N ASN A 85 -15.41 -4.71 -8.54
CA ASN A 85 -16.47 -4.77 -9.57
C ASN A 85 -16.94 -3.37 -9.97
N TRP A 86 -17.23 -2.50 -8.99
CA TRP A 86 -17.62 -1.12 -9.23
C TRP A 86 -16.56 -0.34 -10.00
N PHE A 87 -15.29 -0.49 -9.62
CA PHE A 87 -14.16 0.17 -10.28
C PHE A 87 -14.00 -0.32 -11.73
N THR A 88 -14.16 -1.64 -11.94
CA THR A 88 -14.11 -2.26 -13.28
C THR A 88 -15.21 -1.68 -14.17
N SER A 89 -16.45 -1.59 -13.69
CA SER A 89 -17.58 -1.08 -14.48
C SER A 89 -17.52 0.43 -14.70
N THR A 90 -17.13 1.20 -13.68
CA THR A 90 -17.13 2.67 -13.73
C THR A 90 -16.07 3.21 -14.69
N LEU A 91 -14.89 2.60 -14.70
CA LEU A 91 -13.81 2.98 -15.61
C LEU A 91 -13.80 2.18 -16.92
N HIS A 92 -14.86 1.40 -17.18
CA HIS A 92 -15.04 0.62 -18.40
C HIS A 92 -13.83 -0.26 -18.77
N PHE A 93 -13.22 -0.91 -17.77
CA PHE A 93 -12.14 -1.85 -18.05
C PHE A 93 -12.66 -3.06 -18.81
N GLU A 94 -11.94 -3.48 -19.84
CA GLU A 94 -12.28 -4.68 -20.63
C GLU A 94 -12.35 -5.95 -19.78
N SER A 95 -11.58 -6.00 -18.68
CA SER A 95 -11.60 -7.14 -17.77
C SER A 95 -11.30 -6.73 -16.33
N ARG A 96 -11.76 -7.57 -15.40
CA ARG A 96 -11.52 -7.39 -13.97
C ARG A 96 -10.04 -7.56 -13.61
N GLU A 97 -9.30 -8.37 -14.35
CA GLU A 97 -7.85 -8.54 -14.20
C GLU A 97 -7.09 -7.26 -14.56
N LYS A 98 -7.52 -6.54 -15.61
CA LYS A 98 -6.94 -5.23 -15.96
C LYS A 98 -7.22 -4.20 -14.86
N ALA A 99 -8.43 -4.18 -14.32
CA ALA A 99 -8.79 -3.32 -13.20
C ALA A 99 -7.96 -3.65 -11.94
N PHE A 100 -7.81 -4.93 -11.61
CA PHE A 100 -6.95 -5.41 -10.52
C PHE A 100 -5.49 -4.98 -10.72
N GLY A 101 -4.93 -5.23 -11.91
CA GLY A 101 -3.55 -4.87 -12.23
C GLY A 101 -3.31 -3.35 -12.12
N THR A 102 -4.29 -2.55 -12.54
CA THR A 102 -4.25 -1.08 -12.42
C THR A 102 -4.22 -0.64 -10.96
N LEU A 103 -5.02 -1.25 -10.08
CA LEU A 103 -5.00 -0.94 -8.64
C LEU A 103 -3.66 -1.32 -8.00
N VAL A 104 -3.12 -2.49 -8.35
CA VAL A 104 -1.78 -2.92 -7.88
C VAL A 104 -0.70 -1.95 -8.34
N ALA A 105 -0.72 -1.57 -9.63
CA ALA A 105 0.20 -0.57 -10.18
C ALA A 105 0.04 0.78 -9.46
N GLY A 106 -1.19 1.19 -9.16
CA GLY A 106 -1.49 2.39 -8.37
C GLY A 106 -0.87 2.35 -6.97
N CYS A 107 -0.91 1.21 -6.28
CA CYS A 107 -0.25 1.04 -4.98
C CYS A 107 1.27 1.25 -5.07
N PHE A 108 1.93 0.71 -6.10
CA PHE A 108 3.37 0.89 -6.31
C PHE A 108 3.70 2.33 -6.73
N ALA A 109 2.91 2.92 -7.64
CA ALA A 109 3.07 4.29 -8.08
C ALA A 109 2.93 5.27 -6.91
N LEU A 110 1.95 5.05 -6.03
CA LEU A 110 1.77 5.85 -4.81
C LEU A 110 2.96 5.71 -3.86
N ALA A 111 3.46 4.49 -3.64
CA ALA A 111 4.63 4.27 -2.80
C ALA A 111 5.90 4.97 -3.34
N LEU A 112 6.11 4.90 -4.65
CA LEU A 112 7.21 5.61 -5.33
C LEU A 112 7.02 7.13 -5.25
N LEU A 113 5.81 7.63 -5.47
CA LEU A 113 5.48 9.05 -5.35
C LEU A 113 5.82 9.56 -3.95
N VAL A 114 5.40 8.85 -2.90
CA VAL A 114 5.71 9.22 -1.51
C VAL A 114 7.22 9.25 -1.28
N PHE A 115 7.98 8.27 -1.78
CA PHE A 115 9.44 8.28 -1.70
C PHE A 115 10.03 9.54 -2.36
N VAL A 116 9.66 9.82 -3.61
CA VAL A 116 10.19 10.97 -4.36
C VAL A 116 9.83 12.28 -3.68
N VAL A 117 8.56 12.46 -3.30
CA VAL A 117 8.08 13.70 -2.67
C VAL A 117 8.77 13.93 -1.33
N ILE A 118 8.79 12.93 -0.44
CA ILE A 118 9.39 13.08 0.89
C ILE A 118 10.90 13.33 0.80
N THR A 119 11.61 12.59 -0.06
CA THR A 119 13.06 12.80 -0.18
C THR A 119 13.41 14.12 -0.86
N SER A 120 12.55 14.66 -1.73
CA SER A 120 12.75 15.97 -2.36
C SER A 120 12.42 17.14 -1.43
N LEU A 121 11.38 17.02 -0.60
CA LEU A 121 10.97 18.07 0.33
C LEU A 121 11.93 18.24 1.53
N TRP A 122 12.70 17.19 1.87
CA TRP A 122 13.67 17.19 2.98
C TRP A 122 15.13 17.21 2.54
N ALA A 123 15.38 17.16 1.23
CA ALA A 123 16.69 17.47 0.68
C ALA A 123 17.02 18.94 0.91
#